data_AF-A0A9D4J6U3-F1
#
_entry.id   AF-A0A9D4J6U3-F1
#
_cell.length_a   1.000
_cell.length_b   1.000
_cell.length_c   1.000
_cell.angle_alpha   90.00
_cell.angle_beta   90.00
_cell.angle_gamma   90.00
#
_symmetry.space_group_name_H-M   'P 1'
#
loop_
_entity.id
_entity.type
_entity.pdbx_description
1 polymer ?
#
loop_
_entity_poly.entity_id
_entity_poly.type
_entity_poly.pdbx_seq_one_letter_code
_entity_poly.pdbx_strand_id
1 'polypeptide(L)'
;MDGWMDGWMDGWMDGWMDGWMDGWMDGWMDGWMDGWMDDGWMDGWMDGWMDGWMDGWMDGWMMDGWMDGWMDGWMDGWMDEIDR
;
A
#
# COMPACT_ATOMS: atom_id res chain seq x y z
N MET A 1 -4.51 -60.19 -12.87
CA MET A 1 -3.37 -59.40 -13.36
C MET A 1 -3.60 -57.91 -13.09
N ASP A 2 -4.57 -57.60 -12.23
CA ASP A 2 -5.28 -56.33 -12.27
C ASP A 2 -4.75 -55.36 -11.19
N GLY A 3 -4.35 -55.88 -10.02
CA GLY A 3 -3.80 -55.05 -8.94
C GLY A 3 -2.44 -54.42 -9.21
N TRP A 4 -1.71 -54.84 -10.25
CA TRP A 4 -0.45 -54.21 -10.64
C TRP A 4 -0.66 -53.00 -11.55
N MET A 5 -1.73 -53.01 -12.36
CA MET A 5 -2.12 -51.83 -13.16
C MET A 5 -2.79 -50.79 -12.28
N ASP A 6 -3.63 -51.22 -11.35
CA ASP A 6 -4.32 -50.32 -10.42
C ASP A 6 -3.32 -49.57 -9.52
N GLY A 7 -2.38 -50.28 -8.89
CA GLY A 7 -1.37 -49.63 -8.03
C GLY A 7 -0.39 -48.73 -8.77
N TRP A 8 -0.17 -48.95 -10.07
CA TRP A 8 0.69 -48.09 -10.89
C TRP A 8 -0.05 -46.85 -11.39
N MET A 9 -1.35 -46.97 -11.72
CA MET A 9 -2.21 -45.83 -12.01
C MET A 9 -2.37 -44.95 -10.77
N ASP A 10 -2.72 -45.52 -9.62
CA ASP A 10 -2.96 -44.78 -8.38
C ASP A 10 -1.70 -44.02 -7.93
N GLY A 11 -0.54 -44.69 -7.87
CA GLY A 11 0.70 -44.04 -7.45
C GLY A 11 1.21 -42.96 -8.42
N TRP A 12 0.90 -43.08 -9.71
CA TRP A 12 1.23 -42.05 -10.70
C TRP A 12 0.27 -40.87 -10.65
N MET A 13 -1.03 -41.14 -10.43
CA MET A 13 -2.05 -40.10 -10.29
C MET A 13 -1.82 -39.29 -9.01
N ASP A 14 -1.58 -39.96 -7.88
CA ASP A 14 -1.35 -39.33 -6.58
C ASP A 14 -0.04 -38.52 -6.60
N GLY A 15 1.08 -39.10 -7.07
CA GLY A 15 2.35 -38.39 -7.10
C GLY A 15 2.38 -37.20 -8.06
N TRP A 16 1.59 -37.26 -9.14
CA TRP A 16 1.47 -36.13 -10.07
C TRP A 16 0.50 -35.06 -9.57
N MET A 17 -0.61 -35.44 -8.93
CA MET A 17 -1.52 -34.49 -8.29
C MET A 17 -0.83 -33.78 -7.14
N ASP A 18 -0.22 -34.50 -6.20
CA ASP A 18 0.43 -33.92 -5.03
C ASP A 18 1.59 -33.02 -5.45
N GLY A 19 2.48 -33.49 -6.32
CA GLY A 19 3.63 -32.70 -6.75
C GLY A 19 3.27 -31.45 -7.56
N TRP A 20 2.19 -31.50 -8.34
CA TRP A 20 1.73 -30.34 -9.10
C TRP A 20 0.95 -29.36 -8.22
N MET A 21 0.13 -29.87 -7.31
CA MET A 21 -0.67 -29.06 -6.40
C MET A 21 0.21 -28.36 -5.37
N ASP A 22 1.15 -29.07 -4.74
CA ASP A 22 2.11 -28.48 -3.79
C ASP A 22 3.03 -27.47 -4.48
N GLY A 23 3.65 -27.85 -5.61
CA GLY A 23 4.59 -26.96 -6.31
C GLY A 23 3.94 -25.69 -6.87
N TRP A 24 2.68 -25.77 -7.31
CA TRP A 24 1.95 -24.60 -7.79
C TRP A 24 1.42 -23.74 -6.65
N MET A 25 0.94 -24.36 -5.57
CA MET A 25 0.41 -23.65 -4.41
C MET A 25 1.52 -22.95 -3.63
N ASP A 26 2.65 -23.63 -3.37
CA ASP A 26 3.81 -23.03 -2.71
C ASP A 26 4.44 -21.94 -3.57
N GLY A 27 4.70 -22.19 -4.86
CA GLY A 27 5.34 -21.20 -5.74
C GLY A 27 4.48 -19.96 -5.99
N TRP A 28 3.15 -20.11 -6.03
CA TRP A 28 2.25 -18.97 -6.18
C TRP A 28 2.05 -18.22 -4.87
N MET A 29 1.96 -18.93 -3.74
CA MET A 29 1.78 -18.32 -2.43
C MET A 29 3.05 -17.59 -1.98
N ASP A 30 4.24 -18.19 -2.14
CA ASP A 30 5.52 -17.55 -1.84
C ASP A 30 5.80 -16.38 -2.78
N GLY A 31 5.63 -16.57 -4.10
CA GLY A 31 5.89 -15.50 -5.07
C GLY A 31 4.93 -14.32 -4.96
N TRP A 32 3.68 -14.56 -4.56
CA TRP A 32 2.71 -13.50 -4.33
C TRP A 32 2.93 -12.83 -2.98
N MET A 33 3.26 -13.59 -1.92
CA MET A 33 3.46 -13.04 -0.58
C MET A 33 4.77 -12.25 -0.48
N ASP A 34 5.87 -12.75 -1.06
CA ASP A 34 7.13 -12.00 -1.17
C ASP A 34 6.98 -10.80 -2.11
N GLY A 35 6.35 -10.96 -3.28
CA GLY A 35 6.13 -9.85 -4.21
C GLY A 35 5.13 -8.78 -3.72
N TRP A 36 4.29 -9.07 -2.73
CA TRP A 36 3.41 -8.06 -2.13
C TRP A 36 4.00 -7.43 -0.85
N MET A 37 4.76 -8.20 -0.07
CA MET A 37 5.37 -7.69 1.16
C MET A 37 6.72 -7.02 0.91
N ASP A 38 7.48 -7.43 -0.11
CA ASP A 38 8.87 -6.98 -0.33
C ASP A 38 8.99 -5.92 -1.45
N ASP A 39 8.07 -5.88 -2.43
CA ASP A 39 8.09 -4.87 -3.51
C ASP A 39 7.54 -3.51 -3.08
N GLY A 40 8.08 -2.91 -2.01
CA GLY A 40 8.09 -1.46 -1.77
C GLY A 40 6.74 -0.71 -1.88
N TRP A 41 5.61 -1.41 -1.90
CA TRP A 41 4.29 -0.86 -2.14
C TRP A 41 3.68 -0.45 -0.81
N MET A 42 3.89 -1.24 0.24
CA MET A 42 3.62 -0.81 1.61
C MET A 42 4.53 0.36 2.00
N ASP A 43 5.84 0.25 1.77
CA ASP A 43 6.80 1.31 2.13
C ASP A 43 6.58 2.58 1.31
N GLY A 44 6.52 2.48 -0.02
CA GLY A 44 6.33 3.64 -0.89
C GLY A 44 4.95 4.29 -0.80
N TRP A 45 3.91 3.53 -0.46
CA TRP A 45 2.58 4.10 -0.22
C TRP A 45 2.46 4.72 1.17
N MET A 46 3.00 4.08 2.22
CA MET A 46 3.04 4.69 3.56
C MET A 46 3.87 5.95 3.55
N ASP A 47 5.11 5.90 3.04
CA ASP A 47 6.00 7.07 3.03
C ASP A 47 5.44 8.17 2.13
N GLY A 48 5.03 7.86 0.90
CA GLY A 48 4.52 8.87 -0.03
C GLY A 48 3.20 9.51 0.41
N TRP A 49 2.31 8.76 1.06
CA TRP A 49 1.06 9.30 1.58
C TRP A 49 1.28 10.08 2.89
N MET A 50 2.14 9.59 3.77
CA MET A 50 2.40 10.21 5.06
C MET A 50 3.21 11.50 4.90
N ASP A 51 4.24 11.51 4.06
CA ASP A 51 5.01 12.71 3.72
C ASP A 51 4.17 13.71 2.93
N GLY A 52 3.46 13.27 1.87
CA GLY A 52 2.64 14.16 1.06
C GLY A 52 1.47 14.79 1.83
N TRP A 53 0.90 14.08 2.80
CA TRP A 53 -0.16 14.60 3.65
C TRP A 53 0.37 15.49 4.77
N MET A 54 1.49 15.13 5.43
CA MET A 54 2.11 16.01 6.44
C MET A 54 2.64 17.30 5.81
N ASP A 55 3.36 17.23 4.70
CA ASP A 55 3.91 18.41 4.01
C ASP A 55 2.78 19.27 3.44
N GLY A 56 1.82 18.69 2.74
CA GLY A 56 0.71 19.44 2.16
C GLY A 56 -0.20 20.10 3.21
N TRP A 57 -0.36 19.47 4.37
CA TRP A 57 -1.19 20.01 5.45
C TRP A 57 -0.41 21.02 6.31
N MET A 58 0.87 20.80 6.61
CA MET A 58 1.72 21.77 7.31
C MET A 58 1.99 23.00 6.43
N ASP A 59 2.37 22.83 5.17
CA ASP A 59 2.66 23.98 4.31
C ASP A 59 1.38 24.73 3.92
N GLY A 60 0.36 24.03 3.42
CA GLY A 60 -0.85 24.68 2.91
C GLY A 60 -1.74 25.29 3.99
N TRP A 61 -1.83 24.66 5.16
CA TRP A 61 -2.73 25.12 6.23
C TRP A 61 -2.02 26.01 7.25
N MET A 62 -0.75 25.73 7.53
CA MET A 62 0.00 26.39 8.62
C MET A 62 0.78 27.62 8.15
N MET A 63 1.28 27.63 6.90
CA MET A 63 1.97 28.80 6.33
C MET A 63 1.02 29.75 5.59
N ASP A 64 0.26 29.26 4.60
CA ASP A 64 -0.40 30.19 3.66
C ASP A 64 -1.84 30.56 4.06
N GLY A 65 -2.65 29.59 4.50
CA GLY A 65 -4.09 29.85 4.67
C GLY A 65 -4.46 30.63 5.92
N TRP A 66 -3.77 30.37 7.04
CA TRP A 66 -4.18 30.88 8.35
C TRP A 66 -3.35 32.07 8.82
N MET A 67 -2.03 32.09 8.56
CA MET A 67 -1.19 33.23 8.90
C MET A 67 -1.50 34.43 7.99
N ASP A 68 -1.55 34.24 6.66
CA ASP A 68 -1.79 35.36 5.74
C ASP A 68 -3.21 35.90 5.89
N GLY A 69 -4.23 35.03 5.89
CA GLY A 69 -5.62 35.47 6.03
C GLY A 69 -5.94 36.16 7.37
N TRP A 70 -5.25 35.77 8.45
CA TRP A 70 -5.43 36.41 9.76
C TRP A 70 -4.61 37.68 9.90
N MET A 71 -3.36 37.73 9.40
CA MET A 71 -2.55 38.95 9.40
C MET A 71 -3.14 40.02 8.49
N ASP A 72 -3.58 39.65 7.28
CA ASP A 72 -4.18 40.58 6.31
C ASP A 72 -5.51 41.10 6.85
N GLY A 73 -6.41 40.22 7.29
CA GLY A 73 -7.71 40.64 7.81
C GLY A 73 -7.63 41.47 9.10
N TRP A 74 -6.63 41.21 9.95
CA TRP A 74 -6.38 42.00 11.16
C TRP A 74 -5.70 43.33 10.84
N MET A 75 -4.70 43.37 9.95
CA MET A 75 -4.06 44.63 9.53
C MET A 75 -5.04 45.54 8.80
N ASP A 76 -5.83 45.00 7.88
CA ASP A 76 -6.82 45.76 7.10
C ASP A 76 -7.90 46.34 8.03
N GLY A 77 -8.42 45.54 8.96
CA GLY A 77 -9.41 45.99 9.93
C GLY A 77 -8.87 47.06 10.91
N TRP A 78 -7.61 46.94 11.31
CA TRP A 78 -6.97 47.91 12.22
C TRP A 78 -6.61 49.22 11.52
N MET A 79 -6.19 49.15 10.25
CA MET A 79 -5.95 50.34 9.40
C MET A 79 -7.26 51.08 9.12
N ASP A 80 -8.34 50.36 8.81
CA ASP A 80 -9.68 50.93 8.58
C ASP A 80 -10.30 51.62 9.81
N GLU A 81 -9.85 51.26 11.03
CA GLU A 81 -10.28 51.87 12.29
C GLU A 81 -9.42 53.08 12.67
N ILE A 82 -8.17 53.13 12.23
CA ILE A 82 -7.27 54.28 12.44
C ILE A 82 -7.54 55.40 11.44
N ASP A 83 -7.97 55.08 10.22
CA ASP A 83 -8.31 56.05 9.17
C ASP A 83 -9.75 56.63 9.28
N ARG A 84 -10.53 56.24 10.30
CA ARG A 84 -11.84 56.84 10.65
C ARG A 84 -11.74 57.87 11.77
#